data_AF-A0A445HVV2-F1
#
_entry.id   AF-A0A445HVV2-F1
#
_cell.length_a   1.000
_cell.length_b   1.000
_cell.length_c   1.000
_cell.angle_alpha   90.00
_cell.angle_beta   90.00
_cell.angle_gamma   90.00
#
_symmetry.space_group_name_H-M   'P 1'
#
loop_
_entity.id
_entity.type
_entity.pdbx_description
1 polymer ?
#
loop_
_entity_poly.entity_id
_entity_poly.type
_entity_poly.pdbx_seq_one_letter_code
_entity_poly.pdbx_strand_id
1 'polypeptide(L)'
;MASQQHIEKMQLRQNFRNLWHSDLFSTIQADTPYCCFSLWCAPCVSYLLRKRALYDDLSRYTCCAGYMPCSGRCGESKCPELCLGVEVVCCFGNSVASTRFLLQDEFNIQTTQCDNCIIAFMFVLQRLACIFSIIALIVGNSEIRQASQLLSCLADFVYCTVCACMQT
;
A
#
# COMPACT_ATOMS: atom_id res chain seq x y z
N MET A 1 -18.98 14.19 -2.10
CA MET A 1 -18.34 14.48 -3.40
C MET A 1 -17.06 13.64 -3.59
N ALA A 2 -16.05 13.70 -2.72
CA ALA A 2 -14.85 12.85 -2.83
C ALA A 2 -15.15 11.33 -2.88
N SER A 3 -16.10 10.84 -2.09
CA SER A 3 -16.51 9.42 -2.08
C SER A 3 -17.08 8.95 -3.44
N GLN A 4 -17.84 9.79 -4.16
CA GLN A 4 -18.38 9.43 -5.48
C GLN A 4 -17.29 9.30 -6.54
N GLN A 5 -16.30 10.19 -6.54
CA GLN A 5 -15.17 10.12 -7.46
C GLN A 5 -14.33 8.84 -7.26
N HIS A 6 -14.17 8.38 -6.01
CA HIS A 6 -13.51 7.11 -5.74
C HIS A 6 -14.33 5.91 -6.23
N ILE A 7 -15.66 5.97 -6.12
CA ILE A 7 -16.55 4.91 -6.62
C ILE A 7 -16.52 4.83 -8.14
N GLU A 8 -16.57 5.98 -8.83
CA GLU A 8 -16.46 6.05 -10.29
C GLU A 8 -15.11 5.50 -10.78
N LYS A 9 -14.00 5.88 -10.12
CA LYS A 9 -12.68 5.30 -10.41
C LYS A 9 -12.65 3.78 -10.19
N MET A 10 -13.28 3.27 -9.13
CA MET A 10 -13.39 1.82 -8.90
C MET A 10 -14.20 1.12 -10.00
N GLN A 11 -15.28 1.74 -10.51
CA GLN A 11 -16.07 1.19 -11.62
C GLN A 11 -15.29 1.21 -12.95
N LEU A 12 -14.52 2.27 -13.19
CA LEU A 12 -13.61 2.37 -14.34
C LEU A 12 -12.58 1.24 -14.35
N ARG A 13 -11.99 0.93 -13.18
CA ARG A 13 -11.01 -0.15 -13.02
C ARG A 13 -11.54 -1.53 -13.39
N GLN A 14 -12.85 -1.77 -13.31
CA GLN A 14 -13.46 -3.03 -13.74
C GLN A 14 -13.42 -3.22 -15.26
N ASN A 15 -13.39 -2.12 -16.02
CA ASN A 15 -13.44 -2.11 -17.49
C ASN A 15 -12.07 -2.00 -18.16
N PHE A 16 -10.99 -2.09 -17.39
CA PHE A 16 -9.63 -2.06 -17.89
C PHE A 16 -9.32 -3.27 -18.77
N ARG A 17 -8.68 -3.02 -19.93
CA ARG A 17 -8.39 -4.03 -20.95
C ARG A 17 -7.06 -4.74 -20.74
N ASN A 18 -6.11 -4.10 -20.06
CA ASN A 18 -4.77 -4.65 -19.90
C ASN A 18 -4.73 -5.57 -18.67
N LEU A 19 -3.95 -6.65 -18.80
CA LEU A 19 -3.69 -7.61 -17.74
C LEU A 19 -2.21 -7.51 -17.33
N TRP A 20 -1.90 -7.95 -16.12
CA TRP A 20 -0.51 -8.06 -15.68
C TRP A 20 0.24 -9.06 -16.55
N HIS A 21 1.48 -8.73 -16.93
CA HIS A 21 2.31 -9.58 -17.79
C HIS A 21 2.75 -10.88 -17.10
N SER A 22 2.86 -10.87 -15.77
CA SER A 22 3.25 -11.99 -14.93
C SER A 22 2.24 -12.17 -13.80
N ASP A 23 1.88 -13.43 -13.53
CA ASP A 23 1.04 -13.77 -12.38
C ASP A 23 1.83 -13.58 -11.08
N LEU A 24 1.15 -13.11 -10.03
CA LEU A 24 1.76 -12.82 -8.72
C LEU A 24 2.64 -13.96 -8.16
N PHE A 25 2.27 -15.21 -8.45
CA PHE A 25 3.04 -16.40 -8.03
C PHE A 25 4.29 -16.65 -8.87
N SER A 26 4.21 -16.40 -10.18
CA SER A 26 5.35 -16.61 -11.08
C SER A 26 6.37 -15.49 -10.95
N THR A 27 5.97 -14.28 -10.53
CA THR A 27 6.92 -13.18 -10.29
C THR A 27 7.85 -13.43 -9.10
N ILE A 28 7.42 -14.18 -8.07
CA ILE A 28 8.28 -14.59 -6.95
C ILE A 28 9.44 -15.48 -7.45
N GLN A 29 9.14 -16.37 -8.41
CA GLN A 29 10.12 -17.28 -8.99
C GLN A 29 10.98 -16.59 -10.05
N ALA A 30 10.41 -15.69 -10.84
CA ALA A 30 11.13 -14.96 -11.89
C ALA A 30 12.11 -13.92 -11.31
N ASP A 31 11.71 -13.21 -10.26
CA ASP A 31 12.47 -12.12 -9.65
C ASP A 31 12.82 -12.41 -8.17
N THR A 32 13.35 -13.61 -7.92
CA THR A 32 13.85 -14.03 -6.59
C THR A 32 14.77 -13.01 -5.90
N PRO A 33 15.76 -12.38 -6.57
CA PRO A 33 16.61 -11.38 -5.91
C PRO A 33 15.84 -10.14 -5.47
N TYR A 34 14.82 -9.72 -6.23
CA TYR A 34 13.96 -8.59 -5.87
C TYR A 34 13.05 -8.96 -4.70
N CYS A 35 12.54 -10.20 -4.67
CA CYS A 35 11.80 -10.74 -3.54
C CYS A 35 12.66 -10.75 -2.25
N CYS A 36 13.90 -11.22 -2.32
CA CYS A 36 14.83 -11.17 -1.18
C CYS A 36 15.14 -9.73 -0.73
N PHE A 37 15.28 -8.80 -1.68
CA PHE A 37 15.51 -7.39 -1.37
C PHE A 37 14.31 -6.74 -0.67
N SER A 38 13.08 -7.04 -1.13
CA SER A 38 11.85 -6.59 -0.45
C SER A 38 11.68 -7.18 0.94
N LEU A 39 12.15 -8.41 1.18
CA LEU A 39 12.09 -9.03 2.50
C LEU A 39 13.06 -8.36 3.49
N TRP A 40 14.22 -7.90 3.01
CA TRP A 40 15.22 -7.23 3.85
C TRP A 40 14.97 -5.73 4.05
N CYS A 41 14.49 -5.02 3.03
CA CYS A 41 14.13 -3.60 3.15
C CYS A 41 12.89 -3.25 2.31
N ALA A 42 11.72 -3.74 2.74
CA ALA A 42 10.43 -3.39 2.15
C ALA A 42 10.20 -1.87 1.96
N PRO A 43 10.53 -0.98 2.93
CA PRO A 43 10.39 0.47 2.74
C PRO A 43 11.26 1.02 1.61
N CYS A 44 12.48 0.50 1.44
CA CYS A 44 13.38 0.91 0.36
C CYS A 44 12.78 0.56 -1.01
N VAL A 45 12.20 -0.64 -1.14
CA VAL A 45 11.59 -1.08 -2.40
C VAL A 45 10.35 -0.25 -2.74
N SER A 46 9.50 0.03 -1.74
CA SER A 46 8.33 0.90 -1.94
C SER A 46 8.73 2.32 -2.35
N TYR A 47 9.82 2.86 -1.80
CA TYR A 47 10.35 4.18 -2.17
C TYR A 47 10.82 4.19 -3.63
N LEU A 48 11.61 3.19 -4.03
CA LEU A 48 12.12 3.07 -5.40
C LEU A 48 11.01 2.84 -6.41
N LEU A 49 10.05 1.98 -6.09
CA LEU A 49 8.88 1.73 -6.95
C LEU A 49 8.07 3.01 -7.12
N ARG A 50 7.88 3.78 -6.05
CA ARG A 50 7.17 5.05 -6.12
C ARG A 50 7.89 6.05 -7.01
N LYS A 51 9.20 6.23 -6.83
CA LYS A 51 10.02 7.07 -7.72
C LYS A 51 9.90 6.62 -9.18
N ARG A 52 9.96 5.31 -9.44
CA ARG A 52 9.78 4.74 -10.79
C ARG A 52 8.39 5.03 -11.35
N ALA A 53 7.33 4.88 -10.57
CA ALA A 53 5.95 5.18 -10.99
C ALA A 53 5.74 6.66 -11.32
N LEU A 54 6.52 7.55 -10.71
CA LEU A 54 6.55 8.98 -10.97
C LEU A 54 7.55 9.40 -12.06
N TYR A 55 8.17 8.44 -12.77
CA TYR A 55 9.21 8.70 -13.78
C TYR A 55 10.39 9.52 -13.23
N ASP A 56 10.74 9.31 -11.95
CA ASP A 56 11.77 10.06 -11.21
C ASP A 56 11.49 11.58 -11.06
N ASP A 57 10.32 12.04 -11.50
CA ASP A 57 9.87 13.43 -11.36
C ASP A 57 9.04 13.61 -10.08
N LEU A 58 9.73 13.95 -8.99
CA LEU A 58 9.13 14.21 -7.67
C LEU A 58 8.25 15.46 -7.63
N SER A 59 8.19 16.29 -8.67
CA SER A 59 7.29 17.45 -8.71
C SER A 59 5.81 17.06 -8.74
N ARG A 60 5.50 15.87 -9.27
CA ARG A 60 4.16 15.28 -9.32
C ARG A 60 3.79 14.48 -8.06
N TYR A 61 4.71 14.41 -7.10
CA TYR A 61 4.50 13.61 -5.90
C TYR A 61 3.36 14.18 -5.06
N THR A 62 2.39 13.31 -4.77
CA THR A 62 1.38 13.52 -3.74
C THR A 62 1.38 12.30 -2.80
N CYS A 63 1.41 12.58 -1.51
CA CYS A 63 1.36 11.66 -0.37
C CYS A 63 0.18 10.72 -0.56
N CYS A 64 0.44 9.41 -0.45
CA CYS A 64 -0.53 8.33 -0.65
C CYS A 64 -1.30 8.45 -1.99
N ALA A 65 -0.70 9.05 -3.03
CA ALA A 65 -1.29 9.32 -4.35
C ALA A 65 -2.62 10.12 -4.30
N GLY A 66 -2.87 10.87 -3.23
CA GLY A 66 -4.13 11.60 -3.08
C GLY A 66 -5.32 10.72 -2.68
N TYR A 67 -5.11 9.42 -2.40
CA TYR A 67 -6.17 8.48 -2.01
C TYR A 67 -6.54 8.54 -0.53
N MET A 68 -5.68 9.13 0.30
CA MET A 68 -5.85 9.18 1.75
C MET A 68 -6.18 10.62 2.21
N PRO A 69 -7.00 10.83 3.25
CA PRO A 69 -7.31 12.17 3.78
C PRO A 69 -6.11 12.96 4.33
N CYS A 70 -4.94 12.33 4.52
CA CYS A 70 -3.70 13.03 4.88
C CYS A 70 -2.99 13.70 3.69
N SER A 71 -3.37 13.36 2.45
CA SER A 71 -2.81 13.93 1.23
C SER A 71 -3.12 15.42 1.13
N GLY A 72 -2.18 16.25 0.67
CA GLY A 72 -2.35 17.71 0.57
C GLY A 72 -1.97 18.50 1.82
N ARG A 73 -1.80 17.83 2.98
CA ARG A 73 -1.62 18.51 4.29
C ARG A 73 -0.22 18.36 4.88
N CYS A 74 0.62 17.48 4.32
CA CYS A 74 1.96 17.16 4.83
C CYS A 74 3.09 18.08 4.31
N GLY A 75 2.78 19.14 3.56
CA GLY A 75 3.82 20.05 3.02
C GLY A 75 4.69 19.43 1.93
N GLU A 76 4.16 18.42 1.25
CA GLU A 76 4.80 17.62 0.19
C GLU A 76 5.41 18.42 -0.96
N SER A 77 4.88 19.61 -1.26
CA SER A 77 5.42 20.50 -2.30
C SER A 77 6.76 21.15 -1.94
N LYS A 78 7.13 21.22 -0.65
CA LYS A 78 8.42 21.81 -0.21
C LYS A 78 9.55 20.78 -0.14
N CYS A 79 9.26 19.57 0.33
CA CYS A 79 10.23 18.48 0.48
C CYS A 79 9.58 17.11 0.15
N PRO A 80 9.41 16.75 -1.13
CA PRO A 80 8.72 15.53 -1.54
C PRO A 80 9.48 14.26 -1.12
N GLU A 81 10.82 14.27 -1.14
CA GLU A 81 11.63 13.09 -0.78
C GLU A 81 11.50 12.69 0.69
N LEU A 82 11.48 13.68 1.59
CA LEU A 82 11.31 13.42 3.02
C LEU A 82 9.88 12.96 3.32
N CYS A 83 8.88 13.57 2.67
CA CYS A 83 7.49 13.14 2.81
C CYS A 83 7.30 11.71 2.29
N LEU A 84 7.93 11.35 1.17
CA LEU A 84 7.91 9.99 0.63
C LEU A 84 8.62 9.00 1.56
N GLY A 85 9.77 9.38 2.12
CA GLY A 85 10.48 8.59 3.12
C GLY A 85 9.63 8.31 4.37
N VAL A 86 8.93 9.33 4.88
CA VAL A 86 8.00 9.19 6.00
C VAL A 86 6.78 8.34 5.61
N GLU A 87 6.28 8.48 4.38
CA GLU A 87 5.15 7.67 3.90
C GLU A 87 5.50 6.17 3.88
N VAL A 88 6.66 5.79 3.33
CA VAL A 88 7.06 4.37 3.25
C VAL A 88 7.45 3.79 4.60
N VAL A 89 7.87 4.61 5.58
CA VAL A 89 8.25 4.13 6.92
C VAL A 89 7.05 4.12 7.88
N CYS A 90 6.25 5.17 7.91
CA CYS A 90 5.17 5.34 8.88
C CYS A 90 3.80 4.91 8.34
N CYS A 91 3.63 4.78 7.02
CA CYS A 91 2.37 4.47 6.35
C CYS A 91 2.57 3.43 5.25
N PHE A 92 3.45 2.45 5.48
CA PHE A 92 3.89 1.47 4.48
C PHE A 92 2.74 0.82 3.70
N GLY A 93 1.75 0.24 4.38
CA GLY A 93 0.62 -0.43 3.71
C GLY A 93 -0.19 0.50 2.80
N ASN A 94 -0.35 1.77 3.19
CA ASN A 94 -1.02 2.78 2.38
C ASN A 94 -0.15 3.23 1.20
N SER A 95 1.17 3.29 1.39
CA SER A 95 2.11 3.62 0.32
C SER A 95 2.11 2.55 -0.79
N VAL A 96 2.18 1.28 -0.42
CA VAL A 96 2.15 0.16 -1.37
C VAL A 96 0.80 0.10 -2.11
N ALA A 97 -0.31 0.15 -1.39
CA ALA A 97 -1.65 0.11 -2.00
C ALA A 97 -1.88 1.30 -2.93
N SER A 98 -1.52 2.52 -2.51
CA SER A 98 -1.70 3.72 -3.33
C SER A 98 -0.81 3.73 -4.58
N THR A 99 0.39 3.12 -4.51
CA THR A 99 1.28 2.97 -5.67
C THR A 99 0.72 1.98 -6.67
N ARG A 100 0.14 0.87 -6.20
CA ARG A 100 -0.56 -0.07 -7.09
C ARG A 100 -1.75 0.58 -7.78
N PHE A 101 -2.58 1.33 -7.05
CA PHE A 101 -3.70 2.05 -7.65
C PHE A 101 -3.26 3.11 -8.66
N LEU A 102 -2.14 3.80 -8.40
CA LEU A 102 -1.56 4.74 -9.36
C LEU A 102 -1.16 4.03 -10.66
N LEU A 103 -0.44 2.90 -10.57
CA LEU A 103 -0.03 2.12 -11.74
C LEU A 103 -1.23 1.55 -12.52
N GLN A 104 -2.24 1.06 -11.82
CA GLN A 104 -3.47 0.56 -12.44
C GLN A 104 -4.19 1.65 -13.22
N ASP A 105 -4.28 2.86 -12.68
CA ASP A 105 -4.93 3.99 -13.35
C ASP A 105 -4.11 4.49 -14.54
N GLU A 106 -2.77 4.53 -14.44
CA GLU A 106 -1.88 4.96 -15.54
C GLU A 106 -1.88 3.95 -16.70
N PHE A 107 -1.72 2.66 -16.41
CA PHE A 107 -1.61 1.62 -17.44
C PHE A 107 -2.96 0.98 -17.81
N ASN A 108 -4.06 1.40 -17.19
CA ASN A 108 -5.40 0.81 -17.35
C ASN A 108 -5.37 -0.72 -17.21
N ILE A 109 -4.81 -1.20 -16.10
CA ILE A 109 -4.63 -2.64 -15.80
C ILE A 109 -5.67 -3.13 -14.81
N GLN A 110 -6.35 -4.23 -15.14
CA GLN A 110 -7.39 -4.81 -14.29
C GLN A 110 -6.83 -5.46 -13.01
N THR A 111 -7.61 -5.40 -11.92
CA THR A 111 -7.29 -6.11 -10.67
C THR A 111 -7.44 -7.61 -10.86
N THR A 112 -6.43 -8.38 -10.46
CA THR A 112 -6.53 -9.85 -10.47
C THR A 112 -7.35 -10.36 -9.27
N GLN A 113 -7.82 -11.61 -9.33
CA GLN A 113 -8.52 -12.22 -8.18
C GLN A 113 -7.59 -12.34 -6.96
N CYS A 114 -6.30 -12.64 -7.18
CA CYS A 114 -5.31 -12.69 -6.11
C CYS A 114 -5.15 -11.34 -5.42
N ASP A 115 -5.14 -10.23 -6.17
CA ASP A 115 -5.08 -8.89 -5.60
C ASP A 115 -6.28 -8.58 -4.71
N ASN A 116 -7.47 -8.96 -5.15
CA ASN A 116 -8.69 -8.76 -4.37
C ASN A 116 -8.65 -9.57 -3.07
N CYS A 117 -8.19 -10.82 -3.11
CA CYS A 117 -8.02 -11.65 -1.92
C CYS A 117 -6.99 -11.05 -0.95
N ILE A 118 -5.85 -10.59 -1.47
CA ILE A 118 -4.82 -9.97 -0.65
C ILE A 118 -5.35 -8.69 -0.03
N ILE A 119 -5.85 -7.75 -0.82
CA ILE A 119 -6.37 -6.45 -0.35
C ILE A 119 -7.48 -6.66 0.70
N ALA A 120 -8.40 -7.60 0.47
CA ALA A 120 -9.43 -7.96 1.44
C ALA A 120 -8.82 -8.46 2.75
N PHE A 121 -7.83 -9.36 2.68
CA PHE A 121 -7.14 -9.87 3.85
C PHE A 121 -6.42 -8.75 4.63
N MET A 122 -5.76 -7.81 3.94
CA MET A 122 -5.08 -6.70 4.60
C MET A 122 -6.06 -5.74 5.28
N PHE A 123 -7.19 -5.43 4.63
CA PHE A 123 -8.24 -4.62 5.23
C PHE A 123 -8.84 -5.26 6.47
N VAL A 124 -9.06 -6.58 6.44
CA VAL A 124 -9.56 -7.33 7.60
C VAL A 124 -8.56 -7.25 8.74
N LEU A 125 -7.26 -7.51 8.50
CA LEU A 125 -6.23 -7.41 9.53
C LEU A 125 -6.12 -6.00 10.14
N GLN A 126 -6.11 -4.96 9.29
CA GLN A 126 -6.05 -3.57 9.75
C GLN A 126 -7.30 -3.16 10.55
N ARG A 127 -8.48 -3.63 10.15
CA ARG A 127 -9.72 -3.37 10.88
C ARG A 127 -9.79 -4.10 12.20
N LEU A 128 -9.32 -5.35 12.26
CA LEU A 128 -9.19 -6.06 13.51
C LEU A 128 -8.23 -5.32 14.45
N ALA A 129 -7.05 -4.93 13.98
CA ALA A 129 -6.08 -4.17 14.80
C ALA A 129 -6.69 -2.85 15.34
N CYS A 130 -7.44 -2.13 14.50
CA CYS A 130 -8.12 -0.90 14.88
C CYS A 130 -9.24 -1.13 15.92
N ILE A 131 -10.06 -2.18 15.76
CA ILE A 131 -11.11 -2.56 16.73
C ILE A 131 -10.47 -2.93 18.07
N PHE A 132 -9.42 -3.75 18.07
CA PHE A 132 -8.69 -4.11 19.29
C PHE A 132 -8.06 -2.89 19.97
N SER A 133 -7.55 -1.92 19.21
CA SER A 133 -7.01 -0.67 19.75
C SER A 133 -8.11 0.20 20.39
N ILE A 134 -9.32 0.28 19.81
CA ILE A 134 -10.44 1.03 20.38
C ILE A 134 -10.94 0.36 21.66
N ILE A 135 -11.06 -0.97 21.65
CA ILE A 135 -11.44 -1.75 22.84
C ILE A 135 -10.40 -1.59 23.95
N ALA A 136 -9.10 -1.61 23.61
CA ALA A 136 -8.02 -1.35 24.57
C ALA A 136 -8.10 0.05 25.20
N LEU A 137 -8.55 1.05 24.43
CA LEU A 137 -8.73 2.42 24.92
C LEU A 137 -9.92 2.54 25.88
N ILE A 138 -11.01 1.81 25.64
CA ILE A 138 -12.23 1.82 26.47
C ILE A 138 -12.04 1.01 27.75
N VAL A 139 -11.40 -0.16 27.66
CA VAL A 139 -11.20 -1.08 28.80
C VAL A 139 -9.98 -0.68 29.64
N GLY A 140 -9.06 0.13 29.11
CA GLY A 140 -7.87 0.59 29.81
C GLY A 140 -6.83 -0.49 30.12
N ASN A 141 -6.94 -1.67 29.50
CA ASN A 141 -6.08 -2.83 29.79
C ASN A 141 -4.84 -2.85 28.88
N SER A 142 -3.65 -2.99 29.49
CA SER A 142 -2.35 -3.02 28.80
C SER A 142 -2.16 -4.25 27.90
N GLU A 143 -2.74 -5.40 28.26
CA GLU A 143 -2.62 -6.66 27.50
C GLU A 143 -3.26 -6.55 26.12
N ILE A 144 -4.43 -5.91 26.03
CA ILE A 144 -5.15 -5.71 24.76
C ILE A 144 -4.41 -4.70 23.87
N ARG A 145 -3.73 -3.72 24.48
CA ARG A 145 -2.87 -2.79 23.73
C ARG A 145 -1.66 -3.50 23.13
N GLN A 146 -1.00 -4.38 23.89
CA GLN A 146 0.08 -5.22 23.35
C GLN A 146 -0.41 -6.16 22.25
N ALA A 147 -1.59 -6.78 22.43
CA ALA A 147 -2.22 -7.59 21.39
C ALA A 147 -2.49 -6.78 20.10
N SER A 148 -2.95 -5.52 20.21
CA SER A 148 -3.17 -4.65 19.05
C SER A 148 -1.87 -4.26 18.33
N GLN A 149 -0.77 -4.06 19.07
CA GLN A 149 0.55 -3.81 18.52
C GLN A 149 1.13 -5.06 17.84
N LEU A 150 0.95 -6.24 18.44
CA LEU A 150 1.32 -7.50 17.82
C LEU A 150 0.53 -7.76 16.54
N LEU A 151 -0.78 -7.47 16.53
CA LEU A 151 -1.62 -7.59 15.34
C LEU A 151 -1.17 -6.64 14.23
N SER A 152 -0.79 -5.41 14.59
CA SER A 152 -0.25 -4.43 13.64
C SER A 152 1.11 -4.89 13.08
N CYS A 153 1.99 -5.41 13.94
CA CYS A 153 3.27 -6.00 13.53
C CYS A 153 3.08 -7.23 12.63
N LEU A 154 2.08 -8.07 12.90
CA LEU A 154 1.70 -9.19 12.04
C LEU A 154 1.15 -8.71 10.70
N ALA A 155 0.32 -7.67 10.70
CA ALA A 155 -0.15 -7.05 9.46
C ALA A 155 1.02 -6.51 8.65
N ASP A 156 1.96 -5.80 9.28
CA ASP A 156 3.18 -5.30 8.64
C ASP A 156 4.07 -6.45 8.11
N PHE A 157 4.17 -7.56 8.84
CA PHE A 157 4.91 -8.75 8.40
C PHE A 157 4.27 -9.42 7.18
N VAL A 158 2.95 -9.57 7.17
CA VAL A 158 2.19 -10.04 6.01
C VAL A 158 2.34 -9.06 4.84
N TYR A 159 2.37 -7.75 5.12
CA TYR A 159 2.66 -6.74 4.12
C TYR A 159 4.05 -6.93 3.53
N CYS A 160 5.08 -7.21 4.32
CA CYS A 160 6.43 -7.47 3.81
C CYS A 160 6.52 -8.71 2.92
N THR A 161 5.78 -9.78 3.22
CA THR A 161 5.81 -11.01 2.41
C THR A 161 5.06 -10.85 1.09
N VAL A 162 3.96 -10.09 1.10
CA VAL A 162 3.10 -9.90 -0.08
C VAL A 162 3.50 -8.69 -0.93
N CYS A 163 4.21 -7.74 -0.33
CA CYS A 163 4.81 -6.57 -0.99
C CYS A 163 5.67 -6.99 -2.19
N ALA A 164 6.49 -8.02 -2.05
CA ALA A 164 7.33 -8.56 -3.13
C ALA A 164 6.51 -8.80 -4.40
N CYS A 165 5.43 -9.57 -4.27
CA CYS A 165 4.55 -9.98 -5.37
C CYS A 165 3.72 -8.81 -5.89
N MET A 166 3.39 -7.85 -5.02
CA MET A 166 2.61 -6.67 -5.37
C MET A 166 3.41 -5.60 -6.12
N GLN A 167 4.74 -5.61 -6.00
CA GLN A 167 5.64 -4.57 -6.50
C GLN A 167 6.45 -4.98 -7.75
N THR A 168 6.32 -6.23 -8.18
CA THR A 168 6.87 -6.80 -9.42
C THR A 168 5.78 -6.98 -10.46
#